data_AF-A0A9P6SRA5-F1
#
_entry.id   AF-A0A9P6SRA5-F1
#
_cell.length_a   1.000
_cell.length_b   1.000
_cell.length_c   1.000
_cell.angle_alpha   90.00
_cell.angle_beta   90.00
_cell.angle_gamma   90.00
#
_symmetry.space_group_name_H-M   'P 1'
#
loop_
_entity.id
_entity.type
_entity.pdbx_description
1 polymer ?
#
loop_
_entity_poly.entity_id
_entity_poly.type
_entity_poly.pdbx_seq_one_letter_code
_entity_poly.pdbx_strand_id
1 'polypeptide(L)'
;APCQHNPAFRLGVCQRLGEISANPIWYLKIRKCAVEFLRQLYKDDANNDQQVNINQWILYILSRLAESSKDIIEGPAQELLQEAQSNVSYVKGAVLHDRKNDILVLYSIMVTPPSTESPLLGCVQNKPDVETPLRKLRRERLKDRGGDVYISPRTKATQRATDHFDLTTKVQEFLASDSKVFLVLGDSGAGKSTFNRALEISLWDNYKTNGRIPLFIRLPAIENPEHDLIDKHLHKAKFTEAQIFELKAHREFIMICDGYDE
;
A
#
# COMPACT_ATOMS: atom_id res chain seq x y z
N ALA A 1 19.64 -17.17 20.34
CA ALA A 1 18.57 -17.00 21.37
C ALA A 1 17.79 -18.31 21.52
N PRO A 2 17.27 -18.65 22.70
CA PRO A 2 16.58 -19.94 22.93
C PRO A 2 15.40 -20.19 21.98
N CYS A 3 14.70 -19.11 21.56
CA CYS A 3 13.58 -19.16 20.62
C CYS A 3 13.96 -19.63 19.20
N GLN A 4 15.24 -19.56 18.81
CA GLN A 4 15.69 -20.00 17.48
C GLN A 4 15.58 -21.51 17.28
N HIS A 5 15.45 -22.29 18.36
CA HIS A 5 15.29 -23.74 18.28
C HIS A 5 13.81 -24.16 18.32
N ASN A 6 12.88 -23.20 18.47
CA ASN A 6 11.44 -23.50 18.47
C ASN A 6 10.91 -23.55 17.03
N PRO A 7 10.40 -24.69 16.55
CA PRO A 7 9.89 -24.83 15.19
C PRO A 7 8.75 -23.87 14.86
N ALA A 8 7.84 -23.60 15.81
CA ALA A 8 6.71 -22.70 15.60
C ALA A 8 7.16 -21.24 15.41
N PHE A 9 8.18 -20.81 16.16
CA PHE A 9 8.76 -19.48 15.99
C PHE A 9 9.35 -19.32 14.59
N ARG A 10 10.11 -20.32 14.13
CA ARG A 10 10.76 -20.27 12.82
C ARG A 10 9.80 -20.38 11.65
N LEU A 11 8.77 -21.21 11.77
CA LEU A 11 7.67 -21.24 10.81
C LEU A 11 6.99 -19.87 10.72
N GLY A 12 6.71 -19.23 11.87
CA GLY A 12 6.13 -17.89 11.92
C GLY A 12 7.02 -16.83 11.25
N VAL A 13 8.34 -16.88 11.46
CA VAL A 13 9.29 -15.99 10.79
C VAL A 13 9.28 -16.21 9.27
N CYS A 14 9.35 -17.47 8.82
CA CYS A 14 9.32 -17.79 7.39
C CYS A 14 8.03 -17.32 6.73
N GLN A 15 6.89 -17.54 7.40
CA GLN A 15 5.59 -17.07 6.93
C GLN A 15 5.57 -15.53 6.77
N ARG A 16 6.01 -14.77 7.79
CA ARG A 16 6.03 -13.30 7.73
C ARG A 16 6.96 -12.77 6.64
N LEU A 17 8.10 -13.40 6.42
CA LEU A 17 8.98 -13.04 5.32
C LEU A 17 8.33 -13.30 3.96
N GLY A 18 7.63 -14.44 3.81
CA GLY A 18 6.84 -14.73 2.61
C GLY A 18 5.74 -13.71 2.34
N GLU A 19 5.03 -13.29 3.38
CA GLU A 19 4.00 -12.23 3.31
C GLU A 19 4.59 -10.87 2.86
N ILE A 20 5.72 -10.47 3.45
CA ILE A 20 6.43 -9.24 3.08
C ILE A 20 6.86 -9.32 1.61
N SER A 21 7.43 -10.44 1.17
CA SER A 21 7.84 -10.64 -0.21
C SER A 21 6.66 -10.60 -1.19
N ALA A 22 5.52 -11.21 -0.86
CA ALA A 22 4.36 -11.26 -1.74
C ALA A 22 3.66 -9.91 -1.90
N ASN A 23 3.56 -9.12 -0.83
CA ASN A 23 2.68 -7.95 -0.79
C ASN A 23 3.28 -6.73 -1.53
N PRO A 24 2.60 -6.20 -2.58
CA PRO A 24 3.10 -5.10 -3.40
C PRO A 24 3.07 -3.73 -2.69
N ILE A 25 2.47 -3.62 -1.50
CA ILE A 25 2.55 -2.41 -0.68
C ILE A 25 4.00 -2.16 -0.23
N TRP A 26 4.81 -3.21 -0.11
CA TRP A 26 6.22 -3.09 0.23
C TRP A 26 7.07 -2.73 -1.00
N TYR A 27 8.07 -1.87 -0.81
CA TYR A 27 9.03 -1.54 -1.86
C TYR A 27 9.77 -2.78 -2.37
N LEU A 28 10.06 -2.80 -3.67
CA LEU A 28 10.75 -3.93 -4.33
C LEU A 28 12.04 -4.35 -3.60
N LYS A 29 12.82 -3.38 -3.10
CA LYS A 29 14.03 -3.65 -2.31
C LYS A 29 13.74 -4.46 -1.05
N ILE A 30 12.69 -4.10 -0.30
CA ILE A 30 12.29 -4.80 0.94
C ILE A 30 11.80 -6.21 0.61
N ARG A 31 10.97 -6.33 -0.43
CA ARG A 31 10.46 -7.62 -0.92
C ARG A 31 11.61 -8.56 -1.30
N LYS A 32 12.61 -8.06 -2.03
CA LYS A 32 13.84 -8.79 -2.41
C LYS A 32 14.68 -9.17 -1.18
N CYS A 33 14.86 -8.27 -0.20
CA CYS A 33 15.57 -8.59 1.04
C CYS A 33 14.89 -9.68 1.85
N ALA A 34 13.56 -9.73 1.89
CA ALA A 34 12.82 -10.79 2.57
C ALA A 34 12.99 -12.17 1.88
N VAL A 35 13.01 -12.20 0.55
CA VAL A 35 13.34 -13.42 -0.22
C VAL A 35 14.78 -13.87 0.06
N GLU A 36 15.73 -12.93 0.08
CA GLU A 36 17.14 -13.24 0.36
C GLU A 36 17.33 -13.80 1.78
N PHE A 37 16.59 -13.27 2.75
CA PHE A 37 16.58 -13.77 4.12
C PHE A 37 16.05 -15.21 4.18
N LEU A 38 14.93 -15.51 3.52
CA LEU A 38 14.39 -16.88 3.44
C LEU A 38 15.42 -17.86 2.87
N ARG A 39 16.15 -17.43 1.84
CA ARG A 39 17.24 -18.22 1.25
C ARG A 39 18.39 -18.43 2.23
N GLN A 40 18.79 -17.41 2.97
CA GLN A 40 19.85 -17.54 3.98
C GLN A 40 19.44 -18.53 5.08
N LEU A 41 18.19 -18.45 5.55
CA LEU A 41 17.62 -19.42 6.50
C LEU A 41 17.70 -20.85 5.96
N TYR A 42 17.33 -21.07 4.69
CA TYR A 42 17.42 -22.40 4.07
C TYR A 42 18.87 -22.93 4.03
N LYS A 43 19.85 -22.06 3.69
CA LYS A 43 21.26 -22.45 3.60
C LYS A 43 21.88 -22.76 4.95
N ASP A 44 21.58 -21.93 5.95
CA ASP A 44 22.12 -22.10 7.31
C ASP A 44 21.59 -23.40 7.95
N ASP A 45 20.38 -23.84 7.59
CA ASP A 45 19.72 -25.02 8.15
C ASP A 45 19.75 -26.27 7.23
N ALA A 46 20.37 -26.20 6.06
CA ALA A 46 20.47 -27.34 5.12
C ALA A 46 21.23 -28.55 5.68
N ASN A 47 22.06 -28.35 6.71
CA ASN A 47 22.89 -29.39 7.32
C ASN A 47 22.27 -30.02 8.58
N ASN A 48 21.03 -29.67 8.94
CA ASN A 48 20.42 -30.07 10.21
C ASN A 48 19.17 -30.95 10.00
N ASP A 49 19.34 -32.26 10.09
CA ASP A 49 18.31 -33.29 9.81
C ASP A 49 17.03 -33.16 10.67
N GLN A 50 17.07 -32.43 11.79
CA GLN A 50 15.89 -32.20 12.64
C GLN A 50 14.90 -31.18 12.07
N GLN A 51 15.21 -30.52 10.95
CA GLN A 51 14.47 -29.35 10.47
C GLN A 51 13.87 -29.48 9.07
N VAL A 52 13.78 -30.71 8.57
CA VAL A 52 13.26 -31.04 7.23
C VAL A 52 11.93 -30.35 6.92
N ASN A 53 11.03 -30.21 7.90
CA ASN A 53 9.73 -29.53 7.72
C ASN A 53 9.85 -28.02 7.45
N ILE A 54 10.84 -27.32 8.04
CA ILE A 54 11.02 -25.87 7.85
C ILE A 54 11.62 -25.60 6.47
N ASN A 55 12.62 -26.40 6.08
CA ASN A 55 13.26 -26.27 4.77
C ASN A 55 12.26 -26.54 3.64
N GLN A 56 11.37 -27.54 3.81
CA GLN A 56 10.26 -27.77 2.89
C GLN A 56 9.30 -26.58 2.81
N TRP A 57 8.97 -25.96 3.95
CA TRP A 57 8.10 -24.79 3.99
C TRP A 57 8.72 -23.57 3.30
N ILE A 58 10.02 -23.33 3.49
CA ILE A 58 10.74 -22.26 2.79
C ILE A 58 10.72 -22.49 1.27
N LEU A 59 11.01 -23.71 0.83
CA LEU A 59 10.96 -24.06 -0.61
C LEU A 59 9.54 -23.89 -1.19
N TYR A 60 8.51 -24.23 -0.42
CA TYR A 60 7.11 -23.98 -0.80
C TYR A 60 6.81 -22.49 -0.95
N ILE A 61 7.24 -21.64 -0.01
CA ILE A 61 7.05 -20.18 -0.11
C ILE A 61 7.75 -19.63 -1.35
N LEU A 62 9.01 -20.03 -1.57
CA LEU A 62 9.82 -19.55 -2.70
C LEU A 62 9.24 -19.98 -4.05
N SER A 63 8.76 -21.22 -4.18
CA SER A 63 8.15 -21.71 -5.43
C SER A 63 6.87 -20.95 -5.76
N ARG A 64 6.04 -20.66 -4.75
CA ARG A 64 4.80 -19.88 -4.92
C ARG A 64 5.09 -18.44 -5.30
N LEU A 65 6.09 -17.81 -4.69
CA LEU A 65 6.52 -16.46 -5.07
C LEU A 65 7.06 -16.42 -6.52
N ALA A 66 7.69 -17.50 -7.01
CA ALA A 66 8.16 -17.60 -8.38
C ALA A 66 7.02 -17.66 -9.40
N GLU A 67 5.90 -18.29 -9.03
CA GLU A 67 4.67 -18.34 -9.84
C GLU A 67 3.98 -16.97 -9.90
N SER A 68 3.98 -16.21 -8.81
CA SER A 68 3.21 -14.97 -8.69
C SER A 68 3.97 -13.68 -9.00
N SER A 69 5.30 -13.63 -8.84
CA SER A 69 6.07 -12.38 -8.95
C SER A 69 7.49 -12.62 -9.49
N LYS A 70 7.61 -12.71 -10.82
CA LYS A 70 8.89 -12.97 -11.51
C LYS A 70 9.94 -11.86 -11.32
N ASP A 71 9.51 -10.64 -11.06
CA ASP A 71 10.33 -9.44 -10.84
C ASP A 71 11.10 -9.44 -9.49
N ILE A 72 10.61 -10.18 -8.50
CA ILE A 72 11.24 -10.28 -7.17
C ILE A 72 12.28 -11.40 -7.15
N ILE A 73 12.00 -12.51 -7.83
CA ILE A 73 12.87 -13.69 -7.91
C ILE A 73 13.76 -13.60 -9.13
N GLU A 74 14.60 -12.56 -9.18
CA GLU A 74 15.70 -12.52 -10.14
C GLU A 74 17.01 -12.90 -9.43
N GLY A 75 17.65 -13.96 -9.92
CA GLY A 75 18.95 -14.43 -9.49
C GLY A 75 18.90 -15.55 -8.43
N PRO A 76 19.55 -15.42 -7.26
CA PRO A 76 19.99 -16.58 -6.47
C PRO A 76 18.88 -17.44 -5.82
N ALA A 77 17.64 -16.96 -5.76
CA ALA A 77 16.49 -17.74 -5.30
C ALA A 77 15.97 -18.71 -6.38
N GLN A 78 16.12 -18.36 -7.66
CA GLN A 78 15.86 -19.25 -8.79
C GLN A 78 16.91 -20.37 -8.86
N GLU A 79 18.18 -20.04 -8.62
CA GLU A 79 19.28 -21.01 -8.50
C GLU A 79 19.02 -22.01 -7.38
N LEU A 80 18.59 -21.54 -6.19
CA LEU A 80 18.23 -22.42 -5.08
C LEU A 80 17.04 -23.34 -5.39
N LEU A 81 16.02 -22.83 -6.10
CA LEU A 81 14.90 -23.67 -6.53
C LEU A 81 15.34 -24.72 -7.55
N GLN A 82 16.26 -24.40 -8.47
CA GLN A 82 16.83 -25.36 -9.42
C GLN A 82 17.75 -26.39 -8.74
N GLU A 83 18.56 -25.96 -7.77
CA GLU A 83 19.45 -26.81 -6.98
C GLU A 83 18.62 -27.79 -6.10
N ALA A 84 17.56 -27.30 -5.47
CA ALA A 84 16.63 -28.12 -4.70
C ALA A 84 15.80 -29.09 -5.58
N GLN A 85 15.48 -28.71 -6.83
CA GLN A 85 14.82 -29.58 -7.80
C GLN A 85 15.75 -30.67 -8.36
N SER A 86 17.06 -30.43 -8.39
CA SER A 86 18.07 -31.40 -8.86
C SER A 86 18.33 -32.51 -7.83
N ASN A 87 18.14 -32.21 -6.54
CA ASN A 87 18.18 -33.16 -5.43
C ASN A 87 16.81 -33.84 -5.24
N VAL A 88 16.40 -34.66 -6.22
CA VAL A 88 15.06 -35.27 -6.25
C VAL A 88 14.89 -36.35 -5.17
N SER A 89 14.12 -36.04 -4.11
CA SER A 89 13.19 -36.99 -3.46
C SER A 89 12.08 -36.33 -2.61
N TYR A 90 12.19 -35.05 -2.25
CA TYR A 90 11.32 -34.45 -1.23
C TYR A 90 10.08 -33.68 -1.70
N VAL A 91 9.93 -33.37 -3.00
CA VAL A 91 8.77 -32.57 -3.48
C VAL A 91 7.53 -33.43 -3.78
N LYS A 92 7.65 -34.76 -3.82
CA LYS A 92 6.52 -35.68 -4.09
C LYS A 92 5.85 -36.26 -2.84
N GLY A 93 6.35 -35.97 -1.64
CA GLY A 93 5.91 -36.59 -0.38
C GLY A 93 4.99 -35.76 0.52
N ALA A 94 4.81 -34.46 0.27
CA ALA A 94 3.92 -33.61 1.07
C ALA A 94 2.57 -33.37 0.37
N VAL A 95 2.03 -34.43 -0.26
CA VAL A 95 0.60 -34.51 -0.57
C VAL A 95 0.02 -35.43 0.49
N LEU A 96 -0.44 -34.86 1.60
CA LEU A 96 -1.51 -35.35 2.49
C LEU A 96 -1.49 -34.56 3.81
N HIS A 97 -1.87 -33.28 3.76
CA HIS A 97 -2.67 -32.69 4.83
C HIS A 97 -3.47 -31.51 4.26
N ASP A 98 -4.75 -31.78 4.02
CA ASP A 98 -5.87 -30.87 3.81
C ASP A 98 -5.69 -29.63 2.90
N ARG A 99 -5.88 -29.85 1.59
CA ARG A 99 -5.94 -28.84 0.51
C ARG A 99 -6.91 -27.67 0.75
N LYS A 100 -7.85 -27.75 1.70
CA LYS A 100 -8.76 -26.63 2.03
C LYS A 100 -8.14 -25.61 2.99
N ASN A 101 -7.20 -26.03 3.85
CA ASN A 101 -6.52 -25.13 4.79
C ASN A 101 -5.37 -24.37 4.13
N ASP A 102 -4.69 -24.96 3.14
CA ASP A 102 -3.63 -24.25 2.39
C ASP A 102 -4.16 -23.02 1.63
N ILE A 103 -5.38 -23.12 1.10
CA ILE A 103 -6.05 -21.97 0.46
C ILE A 103 -6.38 -20.89 1.50
N LEU A 104 -6.76 -21.25 2.73
CA LEU A 104 -7.03 -20.28 3.80
C LEU A 104 -5.76 -19.60 4.33
N VAL A 105 -4.63 -20.31 4.38
CA VAL A 105 -3.31 -19.71 4.68
C VAL A 105 -2.88 -18.78 3.55
N LEU A 106 -3.13 -19.15 2.28
CA LEU A 106 -2.89 -18.30 1.12
C LEU A 106 -3.76 -17.03 1.09
N TYR A 107 -5.03 -17.10 1.54
CA TYR A 107 -5.87 -15.91 1.72
C TYR A 107 -5.38 -15.02 2.88
N SER A 108 -4.80 -15.61 3.93
CA SER A 108 -4.19 -14.83 5.03
C SER A 108 -2.88 -14.15 4.62
N ILE A 109 -2.14 -14.73 3.66
CA ILE A 109 -0.93 -14.12 3.07
C ILE A 109 -1.27 -12.87 2.24
N MET A 110 -2.49 -12.80 1.70
CA MET A 110 -2.95 -11.70 0.83
C MET A 110 -3.88 -10.70 1.53
N VAL A 111 -4.31 -10.97 2.77
CA VAL A 111 -5.29 -10.12 3.46
C VAL A 111 -4.74 -9.61 4.78
N THR A 112 -4.46 -8.30 4.76
CA THR A 112 -4.29 -7.35 5.86
C THR A 112 -3.14 -7.62 6.84
N PRO A 113 -2.31 -6.60 7.16
CA PRO A 113 -1.41 -6.69 8.30
C PRO A 113 -2.22 -7.04 9.56
N PRO A 114 -1.66 -7.81 10.51
CA PRO A 114 -2.33 -8.11 11.76
C PRO A 114 -2.81 -6.78 12.38
N SER A 115 -4.08 -6.78 12.81
CA SER A 115 -4.71 -5.64 13.48
C SER A 115 -3.75 -5.03 14.50
N THR A 116 -3.47 -3.74 14.32
CA THR A 116 -2.47 -2.94 15.04
C THR A 116 -2.80 -2.72 16.52
N GLU A 117 -3.79 -3.43 17.07
CA GLU A 117 -4.27 -3.33 18.46
C GLU A 117 -3.53 -4.25 19.44
N SER A 118 -2.42 -4.87 19.02
CA SER A 118 -1.53 -5.59 19.93
C SER A 118 -0.69 -4.57 20.73
N PRO A 119 -0.82 -4.50 22.07
CA PRO A 119 -0.05 -3.57 22.89
C PRO A 119 1.46 -3.84 22.83
N LEU A 120 1.84 -5.12 22.67
CA LEU A 120 3.23 -5.55 22.53
C LEU A 120 3.83 -5.16 21.17
N LEU A 121 3.03 -5.19 20.08
CA LEU A 121 3.49 -4.70 18.77
C LEU A 121 3.65 -3.18 18.78
N GLY A 122 2.78 -2.44 19.48
CA GLY A 122 2.89 -0.98 19.63
C GLY A 122 4.19 -0.53 20.30
N CYS A 123 4.67 -1.28 21.31
CA CYS A 123 5.93 -0.98 21.99
C CYS A 123 7.19 -1.27 21.15
N VAL A 124 7.11 -2.17 20.17
CA VAL A 124 8.26 -2.57 19.33
C VAL A 124 8.28 -1.82 17.99
N GLN A 125 7.13 -1.37 17.49
CA GLN A 125 7.01 -0.90 16.11
C GLN A 125 7.58 0.49 15.82
N ASN A 126 7.99 1.30 16.81
CA ASN A 126 8.51 2.67 16.58
C ASN A 126 7.77 3.37 15.42
N LYS A 127 6.43 3.37 15.49
CA LYS A 127 5.60 3.84 14.36
C LYS A 127 6.08 5.23 13.96
N PRO A 128 6.44 5.44 12.69
CA PRO A 128 6.97 6.72 12.27
C PRO A 128 5.91 7.78 12.52
N ASP A 129 6.30 8.90 13.13
CA ASP A 129 5.37 10.02 13.34
C ASP A 129 4.95 10.59 11.98
N VAL A 130 3.68 10.40 11.64
CA VAL A 130 3.06 10.89 10.41
C VAL A 130 2.22 12.14 10.64
N GLU A 131 1.80 12.45 11.86
CA GLU A 131 0.90 13.57 12.13
C GLU A 131 1.64 14.91 12.15
N THR A 132 2.87 14.95 12.66
CA THR A 132 3.70 16.17 12.58
C THR A 132 3.96 16.63 11.14
N PRO A 133 4.42 15.76 10.20
CA PRO A 133 4.59 16.18 8.81
C PRO A 133 3.25 16.48 8.12
N LEU A 134 2.15 15.78 8.44
CA LEU A 134 0.81 16.13 7.93
C LEU A 134 0.36 17.52 8.39
N ARG A 135 0.60 17.90 9.65
CA ARG A 135 0.32 19.26 10.13
C ARG A 135 1.17 20.31 9.42
N LYS A 136 2.40 19.98 9.06
CA LYS A 136 3.26 20.85 8.25
C LYS A 136 2.70 21.02 6.84
N LEU A 137 2.35 19.92 6.18
CA LEU A 137 1.72 19.93 4.86
C LEU A 137 0.42 20.74 4.88
N ARG A 138 -0.45 20.53 5.86
CA ARG A 138 -1.67 21.33 6.07
C ARG A 138 -1.36 22.83 6.13
N ARG A 139 -0.38 23.25 6.94
CA ARG A 139 0.02 24.67 7.01
C ARG A 139 0.50 25.19 5.66
N GLU A 140 1.29 24.41 4.92
CA GLU A 140 1.76 24.79 3.59
C GLU A 140 0.61 24.96 2.59
N ARG A 141 -0.37 24.04 2.60
CA ARG A 141 -1.54 24.12 1.71
C ARG A 141 -2.47 25.29 2.04
N LEU A 142 -2.61 25.65 3.31
CA LEU A 142 -3.46 26.75 3.76
C LEU A 142 -2.80 28.13 3.65
N LYS A 143 -1.47 28.22 3.44
CA LYS A 143 -0.76 29.50 3.26
C LYS A 143 -1.18 30.25 2.00
N ASP A 144 -1.48 29.51 0.93
CA ASP A 144 -1.86 30.07 -0.38
C ASP A 144 -3.35 30.46 -0.45
N ARG A 145 -4.05 30.57 0.69
CA ARG A 145 -5.42 31.07 0.78
C ARG A 145 -5.41 32.60 0.57
N GLY A 146 -5.02 33.04 -0.62
CA GLY A 146 -5.12 34.43 -1.05
C GLY A 146 -6.56 34.92 -0.85
N GLY A 147 -6.72 36.15 -0.39
CA GLY A 147 -7.99 36.75 0.06
C GLY A 147 -9.03 37.00 -1.05
N ASP A 148 -8.95 36.29 -2.17
CA ASP A 148 -9.88 36.41 -3.27
C ASP A 148 -11.21 35.75 -2.91
N VAL A 149 -12.30 36.45 -3.22
CA VAL A 149 -13.66 35.97 -3.00
C VAL A 149 -13.92 34.80 -3.95
N TYR A 150 -13.90 33.58 -3.42
CA TYR A 150 -14.27 32.39 -4.17
C TYR A 150 -15.78 32.33 -4.42
N ILE A 151 -16.17 32.15 -5.69
CA ILE A 151 -17.55 31.93 -6.10
C ILE A 151 -17.68 30.50 -6.62
N SER A 152 -18.57 29.71 -6.00
CA SER A 152 -18.79 28.32 -6.39
C SER A 152 -19.45 28.22 -7.79
N PRO A 153 -18.96 27.33 -8.67
CA PRO A 153 -19.59 27.09 -9.97
C PRO A 153 -21.04 26.61 -9.81
N ARG A 154 -21.92 27.05 -10.72
CA ARG A 154 -23.27 26.48 -10.85
C ARG A 154 -23.21 25.24 -11.71
N THR A 155 -23.62 24.11 -11.16
CA THR A 155 -23.51 22.80 -11.82
C THR A 155 -24.86 22.21 -12.16
N LYS A 156 -24.86 21.26 -13.10
CA LYS A 156 -26.01 20.49 -13.57
C LYS A 156 -25.61 19.01 -13.62
N ALA A 157 -26.59 18.11 -13.48
CA ALA A 157 -26.31 16.67 -13.41
C ALA A 157 -25.79 16.10 -14.73
N THR A 158 -26.28 16.64 -15.84
CA THR A 158 -25.84 16.33 -17.19
C THR A 158 -25.89 17.60 -18.04
N GLN A 159 -25.25 17.60 -19.21
CA GLN A 159 -25.29 18.73 -20.15
C GLN A 159 -26.72 19.15 -20.53
N ARG A 160 -27.67 18.21 -20.50
CA ARG A 160 -29.08 18.42 -20.91
C ARG A 160 -30.00 18.77 -19.75
N ALA A 161 -29.55 18.65 -18.50
CA ALA A 161 -30.39 18.95 -17.35
C ALA A 161 -30.71 20.45 -17.27
N THR A 162 -31.91 20.79 -16.82
CA THR A 162 -32.32 22.18 -16.56
C THR A 162 -31.99 22.60 -15.13
N ASP A 163 -32.06 21.65 -14.21
CA ASP A 163 -31.92 21.93 -12.78
C ASP A 163 -30.46 22.14 -12.40
N HIS A 164 -30.25 23.19 -11.61
CA HIS A 164 -28.95 23.54 -11.08
C HIS A 164 -28.83 23.12 -9.63
N PHE A 165 -27.62 22.71 -9.25
CA PHE A 165 -27.28 22.45 -7.85
C PHE A 165 -25.92 23.05 -7.51
N ASP A 166 -25.69 23.22 -6.21
CA ASP A 166 -24.38 23.55 -5.67
C ASP A 166 -23.46 22.32 -5.70
N LEU A 167 -22.32 22.48 -6.38
CA LEU A 167 -21.34 21.40 -6.54
C LEU A 167 -20.77 20.95 -5.20
N THR A 168 -20.58 21.87 -4.26
CA THR A 168 -20.02 21.57 -2.94
C THR A 168 -20.89 20.57 -2.20
N THR A 169 -22.20 20.81 -2.16
CA THR A 169 -23.18 19.91 -1.55
C THR A 169 -23.12 18.51 -2.13
N LYS A 170 -23.06 18.37 -3.47
CA LYS A 170 -22.97 17.06 -4.13
C LYS A 170 -21.65 16.34 -3.88
N VAL A 171 -20.55 17.07 -3.76
CA VAL A 171 -19.26 16.48 -3.39
C VAL A 171 -19.30 15.99 -1.93
N GLN A 172 -19.95 16.70 -1.00
CA GLN A 172 -20.10 16.22 0.37
C GLN A 172 -20.97 14.95 0.45
N GLU A 173 -22.09 14.91 -0.27
CA GLU A 173 -22.90 13.69 -0.41
C GLU A 173 -22.08 12.51 -0.96
N PHE A 174 -21.26 12.77 -1.98
CA PHE A 174 -20.35 11.77 -2.56
C PHE A 174 -19.32 11.27 -1.53
N LEU A 175 -18.65 12.18 -0.80
CA LEU A 175 -17.64 11.83 0.21
C LEU A 175 -18.22 11.02 1.38
N ALA A 176 -19.51 11.18 1.65
CA ALA A 176 -20.25 10.40 2.65
C ALA A 176 -20.76 9.04 2.12
N SER A 177 -20.68 8.79 0.82
CA SER A 177 -21.09 7.54 0.18
C SER A 177 -19.94 6.54 0.00
N ASP A 178 -20.25 5.33 -0.44
CA ASP A 178 -19.25 4.30 -0.80
C ASP A 178 -18.65 4.48 -2.20
N SER A 179 -19.13 5.49 -2.95
CA SER A 179 -18.67 5.79 -4.30
C SER A 179 -17.19 6.16 -4.32
N LYS A 180 -16.45 5.66 -5.31
CA LYS A 180 -14.99 5.83 -5.39
C LYS A 180 -14.54 6.98 -6.27
N VAL A 181 -15.34 7.36 -7.28
CA VAL A 181 -14.98 8.35 -8.29
C VAL A 181 -16.10 9.36 -8.48
N PHE A 182 -15.74 10.65 -8.50
CA PHE A 182 -16.64 11.76 -8.83
C PHE A 182 -16.02 12.56 -9.97
N LEU A 183 -16.70 12.60 -11.11
CA LEU A 183 -16.21 13.28 -12.31
C LEU A 183 -16.90 14.64 -12.47
N VAL A 184 -16.11 15.71 -12.50
CA VAL A 184 -16.57 17.07 -12.77
C VAL A 184 -16.22 17.43 -14.22
N LEU A 185 -17.24 17.63 -15.04
CA LEU A 185 -17.09 18.09 -16.43
C LEU A 185 -17.53 19.54 -16.55
N GLY A 186 -16.90 20.27 -17.46
CA GLY A 186 -17.22 21.66 -17.76
C GLY A 186 -16.24 22.23 -18.78
N ASP A 187 -16.61 23.33 -19.41
CA ASP A 187 -15.79 23.98 -20.43
C ASP A 187 -14.48 24.54 -19.86
N SER A 188 -13.57 24.94 -20.74
CA SER A 188 -12.38 25.70 -20.33
C SER A 188 -12.81 27.01 -19.67
N GLY A 189 -12.16 27.37 -18.55
CA GLY A 189 -12.53 28.54 -17.77
C GLY A 189 -13.80 28.41 -16.90
N ALA A 190 -14.47 27.24 -16.87
CA ALA A 190 -15.67 27.02 -16.05
C ALA A 190 -15.41 27.00 -14.52
N GLY A 191 -14.17 27.18 -14.08
CA GLY A 191 -13.80 27.24 -12.66
C GLY A 191 -13.53 25.88 -12.00
N LYS A 192 -13.32 24.80 -12.77
CA LYS A 192 -13.05 23.44 -12.25
C LYS A 192 -11.81 23.41 -11.33
N SER A 193 -10.67 23.91 -11.81
CA SER A 193 -9.43 23.95 -11.04
C SER A 193 -9.55 24.84 -9.79
N THR A 194 -10.28 25.96 -9.90
CA THR A 194 -10.57 26.84 -8.77
C THR A 194 -11.43 26.13 -7.72
N PHE A 195 -12.44 25.37 -8.14
CA PHE A 195 -13.25 24.53 -7.25
C PHE A 195 -12.40 23.45 -6.57
N ASN A 196 -11.58 22.72 -7.32
CA ASN A 196 -10.70 21.69 -6.77
C ASN A 196 -9.76 22.25 -5.70
N ARG A 197 -9.22 23.46 -5.90
CA ARG A 197 -8.39 24.16 -4.92
C ARG A 197 -9.17 24.59 -3.68
N ALA A 198 -10.38 25.12 -3.85
CA ALA A 198 -11.25 25.48 -2.74
C ALA A 198 -11.68 24.24 -1.92
N LEU A 199 -11.94 23.12 -2.60
CA LEU A 199 -12.24 21.83 -1.98
C LEU A 199 -11.06 21.30 -1.16
N GLU A 200 -9.84 21.33 -1.72
CA GLU A 200 -8.62 20.95 -0.99
C GLU A 200 -8.48 21.74 0.32
N ILE A 201 -8.64 23.06 0.26
CA ILE A 201 -8.56 23.94 1.43
C ILE A 201 -9.61 23.57 2.48
N SER A 202 -10.88 23.40 2.06
CA SER A 202 -11.98 23.02 2.96
C SER A 202 -11.73 21.67 3.65
N LEU A 203 -11.21 20.69 2.91
CA LEU A 203 -10.89 19.38 3.49
C LEU A 203 -9.72 19.46 4.48
N TRP A 204 -8.70 20.27 4.20
CA TRP A 204 -7.61 20.51 5.15
C TRP A 204 -8.04 21.30 6.38
N ASP A 205 -8.96 22.27 6.24
CA ASP A 205 -9.52 23.01 7.38
C ASP A 205 -10.28 22.08 8.33
N ASN A 206 -11.03 21.13 7.76
CA ASN A 206 -11.82 20.15 8.51
C ASN A 206 -11.03 18.87 8.91
N TYR A 207 -9.76 18.76 8.51
CA TYR A 207 -8.93 17.60 8.82
C TYR A 207 -8.76 17.43 10.34
N LYS A 208 -9.03 16.21 10.81
CA LYS A 208 -8.79 15.75 12.19
C LYS A 208 -7.68 14.69 12.16
N THR A 209 -6.98 14.52 13.28
CA THR A 209 -6.04 13.40 13.47
C THR A 209 -6.73 12.07 13.14
N ASN A 210 -6.06 11.19 12.41
CA ASN A 210 -6.62 9.95 11.85
C ASN A 210 -7.69 10.11 10.76
N GLY A 211 -7.99 11.34 10.32
CA GLY A 211 -8.91 11.60 9.20
C GLY A 211 -8.31 11.27 7.84
N ARG A 212 -9.17 11.33 6.81
CA ARG A 212 -8.80 11.18 5.40
C ARG A 212 -7.87 12.32 4.96
N ILE A 213 -6.83 11.99 4.21
CA ILE A 213 -5.77 12.92 3.83
C ILE A 213 -6.04 13.48 2.43
N PRO A 214 -6.28 14.80 2.27
CA PRO A 214 -6.51 15.40 0.96
C PRO A 214 -5.22 15.53 0.16
N LEU A 215 -5.21 15.07 -1.10
CA LEU A 215 -4.10 15.20 -2.03
C LEU A 215 -4.57 15.88 -3.32
N PHE A 216 -4.17 17.13 -3.54
CA PHE A 216 -4.39 17.82 -4.80
C PHE A 216 -3.28 17.50 -5.81
N ILE A 217 -3.65 16.89 -6.92
CA ILE A 217 -2.72 16.37 -7.93
C ILE A 217 -3.07 16.99 -9.28
N ARG A 218 -2.12 17.70 -9.88
CA ARG A 218 -2.22 18.17 -11.26
C ARG A 218 -1.76 17.06 -12.18
N LEU A 219 -2.67 16.48 -12.95
CA LEU A 219 -2.40 15.36 -13.84
C LEU A 219 -1.37 15.69 -14.93
N PRO A 220 -1.39 16.88 -15.58
CA PRO A 220 -0.41 17.20 -16.63
C PRO A 220 1.03 17.30 -16.14
N ALA A 221 1.23 17.49 -14.82
CA ALA A 221 2.56 17.55 -14.22
C ALA A 221 3.13 16.17 -13.86
N ILE A 222 2.46 15.08 -14.25
CA ILE A 222 2.84 13.70 -13.92
C ILE A 222 3.42 13.03 -15.17
N GLU A 223 4.72 12.76 -15.13
CA GLU A 223 5.42 12.15 -16.28
C GLU A 223 5.17 10.64 -16.41
N ASN A 224 4.96 9.92 -15.30
CA ASN A 224 4.70 8.46 -15.28
C ASN A 224 3.62 8.12 -14.24
N PRO A 225 2.33 8.08 -14.63
CA PRO A 225 1.21 7.88 -13.70
C PRO A 225 1.10 6.44 -13.20
N GLU A 226 1.66 5.45 -13.92
CA GLU A 226 1.70 4.05 -13.45
C GLU A 226 2.64 3.83 -12.27
N HIS A 227 3.55 4.78 -12.00
CA HIS A 227 4.49 4.75 -10.89
C HIS A 227 4.08 5.75 -9.80
N ASP A 228 3.10 5.30 -9.01
CA ASP A 228 2.76 5.73 -7.66
C ASP A 228 2.59 7.23 -7.42
N LEU A 229 1.44 7.74 -7.87
CA LEU A 229 1.01 9.14 -7.73
C LEU A 229 1.09 9.65 -6.29
N ILE A 230 0.79 8.79 -5.32
CA ILE A 230 0.79 9.11 -3.91
C ILE A 230 2.23 9.28 -3.41
N ASP A 231 3.12 8.34 -3.71
CA ASP A 231 4.53 8.39 -3.27
C ASP A 231 5.23 9.62 -3.83
N LYS A 232 5.09 9.90 -5.14
CA LYS A 232 5.68 11.11 -5.74
C LYS A 232 5.21 12.38 -5.05
N HIS A 233 3.92 12.46 -4.73
CA HIS A 233 3.35 13.62 -4.06
C HIS A 233 3.88 13.76 -2.63
N LEU A 234 3.92 12.66 -1.87
CA LEU A 234 4.37 12.67 -0.48
C LEU A 234 5.89 12.88 -0.36
N HIS A 235 6.70 12.35 -1.27
CA HIS A 235 8.13 12.65 -1.35
C HIS A 235 8.40 14.13 -1.61
N LYS A 236 7.63 14.75 -2.51
CA LYS A 236 7.73 16.20 -2.74
C LYS A 236 7.39 17.01 -1.49
N ALA A 237 6.47 16.48 -0.66
CA ALA A 237 6.14 17.01 0.66
C ALA A 237 7.14 16.63 1.77
N LYS A 238 8.25 15.97 1.42
CA LYS A 238 9.36 15.57 2.31
C LYS A 238 8.98 14.51 3.35
N PHE A 239 8.03 13.65 3.04
CA PHE A 239 7.78 12.45 3.84
C PHE A 239 8.87 11.41 3.57
N THR A 240 9.25 10.68 4.62
CA THR A 240 10.20 9.55 4.52
C THR A 240 9.50 8.30 3.99
N GLU A 241 10.27 7.35 3.46
CA GLU A 241 9.76 6.04 3.01
C GLU A 241 8.91 5.34 4.09
N ALA A 242 9.39 5.35 5.33
CA ALA A 242 8.68 4.73 6.45
C ALA A 242 7.34 5.42 6.74
N GLN A 243 7.31 6.76 6.65
CA GLN A 243 6.07 7.52 6.82
C GLN A 243 5.09 7.27 5.67
N ILE A 244 5.56 7.24 4.43
CA ILE A 244 4.73 6.98 3.25
C ILE A 244 4.13 5.59 3.33
N PHE A 245 4.94 4.59 3.68
CA PHE A 245 4.47 3.24 3.92
C PHE A 245 3.37 3.20 4.99
N GLU A 246 3.60 3.83 6.16
CA GLU A 246 2.61 3.87 7.24
C GLU A 246 1.31 4.53 6.81
N LEU A 247 1.40 5.64 6.05
CA LEU A 247 0.23 6.32 5.51
C LEU A 247 -0.54 5.44 4.52
N LYS A 248 0.13 4.76 3.59
CA LYS A 248 -0.53 3.89 2.60
C LYS A 248 -1.14 2.63 3.20
N ALA A 249 -0.52 2.08 4.23
CA ALA A 249 -1.01 0.87 4.89
C ALA A 249 -2.20 1.13 5.82
N HIS A 250 -2.26 2.31 6.44
CA HIS A 250 -3.17 2.55 7.57
C HIS A 250 -4.05 3.79 7.45
N ARG A 251 -3.91 4.60 6.40
CA ARG A 251 -4.67 5.84 6.22
C ARG A 251 -5.39 5.87 4.88
N GLU A 252 -6.49 6.62 4.86
CA GLU A 252 -7.27 6.86 3.66
C GLU A 252 -6.90 8.22 3.04
N PHE A 253 -6.96 8.29 1.71
CA PHE A 253 -6.69 9.50 0.95
C PHE A 253 -7.94 9.97 0.19
N ILE A 254 -8.09 11.29 0.05
CA ILE A 254 -9.03 11.90 -0.90
C ILE A 254 -8.18 12.52 -2.00
N MET A 255 -8.19 11.90 -3.18
CA MET A 255 -7.46 12.41 -4.35
C MET A 255 -8.32 13.42 -5.10
N ILE A 256 -7.79 14.62 -5.29
CA ILE A 256 -8.39 15.67 -6.09
C ILE A 256 -7.50 15.85 -7.32
N CYS A 257 -7.94 15.28 -8.44
CA CYS A 257 -7.17 15.28 -9.69
C CYS A 257 -7.66 16.42 -10.59
N ASP A 258 -6.72 17.21 -11.11
CA ASP A 258 -6.99 18.38 -11.95
C ASP A 258 -6.27 18.26 -13.30
N GLY A 259 -6.94 18.66 -14.39
CA GLY A 259 -6.41 18.58 -15.76
C GLY A 259 -6.46 17.17 -16.36
N TYR A 260 -7.60 16.48 -16.29
CA TYR A 260 -7.77 15.14 -16.90
C TYR A 260 -7.80 15.17 -18.43
N ASP A 261 -8.24 16.29 -19.00
CA ASP A 261 -8.40 16.56 -20.43
C ASP A 261 -7.20 17.29 -21.07
N GLU A 262 -6.16 17.58 -20.28
CA GLU A 262 -4.93 18.26 -20.67
C GLU A 262 -3.76 17.27 -20.83
#